data_AF-A0A0D2INC8-F1
#
_entry.id   AF-A0A0D2INC8-F1
#
_cell.length_a   1.000
_cell.length_b   1.000
_cell.length_c   1.000
_cell.angle_alpha   90.00
_cell.angle_beta   90.00
_cell.angle_gamma   90.00
#
_symmetry.space_group_name_H-M   'P 1'
#
loop_
_entity.id
_entity.type
_entity.pdbx_description
1 polymer ?
#
loop_
_entity_poly.entity_id
_entity_poly.type
_entity_poly.pdbx_seq_one_letter_code
_entity_poly.pdbx_strand_id
1 'polypeptide(L)'
;MAEQARKEETERQNVHNQSMRHKPGFSTSSHGQSLLSLLALYIVNPPLSYASTSLYIHPRDITLPLRVTNACNEAIWPAILTQSGTGLAKSGFMLTPGESNSQTVSGDWAGRVWARTNCSFPTSEQGGAACATGDCDMCPECQSAGQAPATLAEFTMSSDTYQAFYDLSLVDGYNIPVGIISLLPQSGNSTLEGIPPNLTNPVCIGTSSLLAPVGDSSNPDFGTNSTFPLPLDQTVTSSFVQNWCPWPLQLDPPEKPGDGVYPYPDDNIQRPIFNPCLSACAKWNKAKYCCTGNHASPSTCSPSMYSTQAKKVCPDAYSYAYDDQTSTFIIPQGGGFEVVFYPSGRSTNILATFGDQLRQLAQTGHATRDMVRIAPNATYIRKKDDAAVPVSEPSPSLIALVVFLLWVCLGDVGAVFS
;
A
#
# COMPACT_ATOMS: atom_id res chain seq x y z
N MET A 1 -9.39 -9.47 9.64
CA MET A 1 -8.15 -9.61 8.84
C MET A 1 -6.90 -9.87 9.70
N ALA A 2 -6.70 -9.19 10.84
CA ALA A 2 -5.62 -9.49 11.82
C ALA A 2 -5.58 -10.93 12.43
N GLU A 3 -6.48 -11.82 11.98
CA GLU A 3 -6.58 -13.23 12.40
C GLU A 3 -6.03 -14.21 11.33
N GLN A 4 -5.91 -13.78 10.06
CA GLN A 4 -5.32 -14.60 8.99
C GLN A 4 -3.80 -14.53 8.97
N ALA A 5 -3.20 -13.34 9.10
CA ALA A 5 -1.75 -13.18 9.27
C ALA A 5 -1.22 -14.01 10.47
N ARG A 6 -2.00 -14.07 11.56
CA ARG A 6 -1.67 -14.85 12.76
C ARG A 6 -1.69 -16.37 12.55
N LYS A 7 -2.41 -16.89 11.54
CA LYS A 7 -2.45 -18.32 11.22
C LYS A 7 -1.23 -18.78 10.43
N GLU A 8 -0.78 -17.99 9.46
CA GLU A 8 0.39 -18.33 8.64
C GLU A 8 1.71 -18.33 9.44
N GLU A 9 1.82 -17.46 10.45
CA GLU A 9 2.95 -17.46 11.39
C GLU A 9 2.99 -18.72 12.26
N THR A 10 1.82 -19.19 12.72
CA THR A 10 1.68 -20.38 13.58
C THR A 10 2.07 -21.68 12.84
N GLU A 11 1.78 -21.80 11.55
CA GLU A 11 2.20 -22.96 10.75
C GLU A 11 3.72 -23.00 10.51
N ARG A 12 4.36 -21.84 10.29
CA ARG A 12 5.83 -21.78 10.10
C ARG A 12 6.61 -22.19 11.35
N GLN A 13 6.14 -21.82 12.54
CA GLN A 13 6.80 -22.16 13.81
C GLN A 13 6.77 -23.67 14.12
N ASN A 14 5.70 -24.39 13.72
CA ASN A 14 5.59 -25.83 13.96
C ASN A 14 6.58 -26.66 13.11
N VAL A 15 6.90 -26.23 11.89
CA VAL A 15 7.89 -26.91 11.03
C VAL A 15 9.31 -26.77 11.60
N HIS A 16 9.65 -25.60 12.17
CA HIS A 16 10.98 -25.37 12.74
C HIS A 16 11.26 -26.22 14.00
N ASN A 17 10.26 -26.37 14.89
CA ASN A 17 10.40 -27.10 16.16
C ASN A 17 10.64 -28.61 16.00
N GLN A 18 10.27 -29.22 14.87
CA GLN A 18 10.54 -30.65 14.63
C GLN A 18 12.00 -30.94 14.27
N SER A 19 12.77 -29.95 13.81
CA SER A 19 14.17 -30.14 13.37
C SER A 19 15.21 -30.13 14.50
N MET A 20 14.83 -29.82 15.75
CA MET A 20 15.74 -29.48 16.85
C MET A 20 15.80 -30.51 17.99
N ARG A 21 15.50 -31.79 17.74
CA ARG A 21 15.61 -32.87 18.75
C ARG A 21 16.33 -34.13 18.26
N HIS A 22 17.66 -34.13 18.30
CA HIS A 22 18.62 -35.26 18.37
C HIS A 22 20.03 -34.60 18.32
N LYS A 23 21.06 -34.84 19.16
CA LYS A 23 21.47 -35.96 20.03
C LYS A 23 22.39 -35.43 21.19
N PRO A 24 22.93 -36.27 22.11
CA PRO A 24 23.25 -35.84 23.49
C PRO A 24 24.67 -35.31 23.74
N GLY A 25 24.85 -34.64 24.88
CA GLY A 25 26.15 -34.16 25.39
C GLY A 25 26.93 -35.20 26.22
N PHE A 26 28.21 -34.88 26.47
CA PHE A 26 29.14 -35.69 27.26
C PHE A 26 29.73 -34.83 28.40
N SER A 27 29.95 -35.43 29.56
CA SER A 27 30.44 -34.74 30.78
C SER A 27 31.65 -35.47 31.35
N THR A 28 32.66 -34.72 31.81
CA THR A 28 33.81 -35.25 32.57
C THR A 28 34.27 -34.24 33.62
N SER A 29 34.48 -34.69 34.86
CA SER A 29 34.90 -33.86 35.99
C SER A 29 36.23 -34.32 36.61
N SER A 30 37.04 -33.34 37.04
CA SER A 30 37.92 -33.31 38.25
C SER A 30 38.83 -34.51 38.64
N HIS A 31 40.10 -34.23 38.99
CA HIS A 31 40.70 -34.38 40.35
C HIS A 31 42.25 -34.23 40.39
N GLY A 32 42.81 -33.83 41.55
CA GLY A 32 44.26 -33.91 41.93
C GLY A 32 45.02 -32.56 41.94
N GLN A 33 45.19 -31.85 43.07
CA GLN A 33 46.16 -32.01 44.19
C GLN A 33 47.63 -31.55 43.93
N SER A 34 48.06 -30.54 44.72
CA SER A 34 49.41 -30.35 45.32
C SER A 34 50.66 -30.10 44.44
N LEU A 35 51.76 -29.44 44.87
CA LEU A 35 52.09 -28.59 46.04
C LEU A 35 53.36 -27.74 45.75
N LEU A 36 53.55 -26.62 46.48
CA LEU A 36 54.82 -25.87 46.76
C LEU A 36 55.80 -25.48 45.61
N SER A 37 55.99 -24.17 45.40
CA SER A 37 57.32 -23.48 45.42
C SER A 37 57.21 -21.95 45.24
N LEU A 38 58.26 -21.20 45.61
CA LEU A 38 58.26 -19.73 45.70
C LEU A 38 58.67 -18.97 44.41
N LEU A 39 58.37 -17.65 44.41
CA LEU A 39 59.05 -16.55 43.69
C LEU A 39 58.85 -16.42 42.16
N ALA A 40 57.93 -15.53 41.76
CA ALA A 40 58.20 -14.45 40.80
C ALA A 40 57.06 -13.40 40.84
N LEU A 41 57.37 -12.12 41.09
CA LEU A 41 56.44 -11.03 40.74
C LEU A 41 56.54 -10.77 39.23
N TYR A 42 55.48 -11.10 38.50
CA TYR A 42 55.21 -10.51 37.18
C TYR A 42 53.81 -9.92 37.19
N ILE A 43 53.72 -8.59 37.08
CA ILE A 43 52.46 -7.90 36.80
C ILE A 43 52.15 -8.12 35.32
N VAL A 44 51.59 -9.28 34.99
CA VAL A 44 50.82 -9.44 33.76
C VAL A 44 49.46 -8.81 34.02
N ASN A 45 49.33 -7.53 33.62
CA ASN A 45 48.01 -7.00 33.32
C ASN A 45 47.39 -7.93 32.26
N PRO A 46 46.26 -8.60 32.53
CA PRO A 46 45.53 -9.23 31.43
C PRO A 46 45.19 -8.11 30.44
N PRO A 47 45.32 -8.34 29.12
CA PRO A 47 44.74 -7.39 28.18
C PRO A 47 43.26 -7.27 28.55
N LEU A 48 42.82 -6.05 28.83
CA LEU A 48 41.41 -5.74 28.98
C LEU A 48 40.75 -6.11 27.65
N SER A 49 40.22 -7.34 27.60
CA SER A 49 39.30 -7.76 26.56
C SER A 49 38.07 -6.90 26.72
N TYR A 50 38.07 -5.74 26.07
CA TYR A 50 36.88 -4.95 25.84
C TYR A 50 35.92 -5.86 25.08
N ALA A 51 35.05 -6.53 25.82
CA ALA A 51 33.90 -7.19 25.27
C ALA A 51 33.08 -6.07 24.63
N SER A 52 33.20 -5.93 23.32
CA SER A 52 32.35 -5.05 22.52
C SER A 52 30.93 -5.59 22.63
N THR A 53 30.23 -5.18 23.69
CA THR A 53 28.79 -5.34 23.81
C THR A 53 28.16 -4.48 22.74
N SER A 54 28.02 -5.05 21.55
CA SER A 54 27.09 -4.54 20.55
C SER A 54 25.73 -4.49 21.23
N LEU A 55 25.27 -3.28 21.55
CA LEU A 55 23.97 -3.05 22.12
C LEU A 55 22.95 -3.44 21.05
N TYR A 56 22.36 -4.62 21.21
CA TYR A 56 21.22 -5.04 20.41
C TYR A 56 20.05 -4.14 20.78
N ILE A 57 19.82 -3.10 19.97
CA ILE A 57 18.69 -2.19 20.13
C ILE A 57 17.44 -2.96 19.74
N HIS A 58 16.49 -3.11 20.66
CA HIS A 58 15.23 -3.77 20.34
C HIS A 58 14.45 -2.88 19.35
N PRO A 59 13.75 -3.43 18.33
CA PRO A 59 12.93 -2.63 17.42
C PRO A 59 11.91 -1.69 18.10
N ARG A 60 11.55 -1.92 19.36
CA ARG A 60 10.69 -1.04 20.17
C ARG A 60 11.35 0.27 20.58
N ASP A 61 12.67 0.25 20.75
CA ASP A 61 13.49 1.37 21.19
C ASP A 61 13.99 2.21 20.01
N ILE A 62 13.87 1.70 18.79
CA ILE A 62 14.07 2.46 17.54
C ILE A 62 12.91 3.43 17.38
N THR A 63 13.20 4.71 17.15
CA THR A 63 12.21 5.76 16.87
C THR A 63 12.30 6.16 15.40
N LEU A 64 11.22 5.99 14.64
CA LEU A 64 11.14 6.33 13.21
C LEU A 64 10.17 7.50 12.99
N PRO A 65 10.47 8.44 12.08
CA PRO A 65 9.55 9.53 11.75
C PRO A 65 8.33 9.02 10.97
N LEU A 66 7.15 9.54 11.34
CA LEU A 66 5.93 9.45 10.54
C LEU A 66 5.38 10.87 10.37
N ARG A 67 5.43 11.40 9.14
CA ARG A 67 4.85 12.71 8.79
C ARG A 67 3.54 12.51 8.03
N VAL A 68 2.57 13.40 8.26
CA VAL A 68 1.32 13.45 7.49
C VAL A 68 1.13 14.86 6.98
N THR A 69 0.95 15.02 5.67
CA THR A 69 0.94 16.33 4.99
C THR A 69 -0.35 16.51 4.19
N ASN A 70 -0.95 17.69 4.30
CA ASN A 70 -2.14 18.07 3.57
C ASN A 70 -1.78 18.93 2.34
N ALA A 71 -1.87 18.38 1.13
CA ALA A 71 -1.77 19.14 -0.12
C ALA A 71 -3.14 19.54 -0.70
N CYS A 72 -4.24 19.36 0.05
CA CYS A 72 -5.56 19.86 -0.37
C CYS A 72 -5.60 21.39 -0.36
N ASN A 73 -6.51 21.96 -1.14
CA ASN A 73 -6.95 23.35 -1.01
C ASN A 73 -7.94 23.57 0.15
N GLU A 74 -8.31 22.51 0.88
CA GLU A 74 -9.27 22.50 1.99
C GLU A 74 -8.66 21.85 3.24
N ALA A 75 -9.32 22.02 4.39
CA ALA A 75 -8.91 21.32 5.61
C ALA A 75 -9.35 19.85 5.55
N ILE A 76 -8.45 18.94 5.93
CA ILE A 76 -8.73 17.51 6.11
C ILE A 76 -8.43 17.12 7.56
N TRP A 77 -9.06 16.05 8.03
CA TRP A 77 -8.81 15.51 9.36
C TRP A 77 -8.14 14.13 9.26
N PRO A 78 -6.80 14.06 9.16
CA PRO A 78 -6.11 12.78 9.20
C PRO A 78 -6.41 12.00 10.47
N ALA A 79 -6.21 10.70 10.34
CA ALA A 79 -6.44 9.69 11.35
C ALA A 79 -5.38 8.60 11.21
N ILE A 80 -4.92 8.08 12.34
CA ILE A 80 -3.87 7.07 12.39
C ILE A 80 -4.24 6.03 13.44
N LEU A 81 -4.35 4.77 13.02
CA LEU A 81 -4.64 3.64 13.89
C LEU A 81 -3.39 2.79 14.06
N THR A 82 -2.94 2.63 15.30
CA THR A 82 -1.88 1.68 15.66
C THR A 82 -2.49 0.30 15.89
N GLN A 83 -1.96 -0.71 15.20
CA GLN A 83 -2.35 -2.12 15.35
C GLN A 83 -1.37 -2.89 16.24
N SER A 84 -0.07 -2.57 16.16
CA SER A 84 0.98 -3.10 17.04
C SER A 84 2.18 -2.14 17.16
N GLY A 85 3.08 -2.43 18.10
CA GLY A 85 4.22 -1.56 18.44
C GLY A 85 3.80 -0.36 19.29
N THR A 86 4.71 0.60 19.46
CA THR A 86 4.44 1.87 20.15
C THR A 86 3.91 2.88 19.14
N GLY A 87 2.66 3.28 19.36
CA GLY A 87 1.95 4.24 18.53
C GLY A 87 2.30 5.70 18.81
N LEU A 88 1.42 6.57 18.32
CA LEU A 88 1.63 8.00 18.16
C LEU A 88 1.08 8.82 19.34
N ALA A 89 1.49 10.08 19.44
CA ALA A 89 0.98 11.01 20.46
C ALA A 89 -0.42 11.53 20.14
N LYS A 90 -0.82 11.53 18.86
CA LYS A 90 -2.16 11.89 18.38
C LYS A 90 -2.63 10.91 17.31
N SER A 91 -3.80 10.34 17.54
CA SER A 91 -4.50 9.37 16.67
C SER A 91 -5.45 10.01 15.65
N GLY A 92 -5.76 11.30 15.83
CA GLY A 92 -6.45 12.10 14.82
C GLY A 92 -6.33 13.59 15.10
N PHE A 93 -6.32 14.40 14.04
CA PHE A 93 -6.05 15.84 14.11
C PHE A 93 -6.56 16.54 12.85
N MET A 94 -6.65 17.88 12.88
CA MET A 94 -6.91 18.70 11.71
C MET A 94 -5.60 19.16 11.07
N LEU A 95 -5.55 19.16 9.73
CA LEU A 95 -4.58 19.88 8.94
C LEU A 95 -5.31 20.85 8.00
N THR A 96 -4.94 22.12 8.06
CA THR A 96 -5.33 23.12 7.04
C THR A 96 -4.43 23.01 5.80
N PRO A 97 -4.74 23.67 4.68
CA PRO A 97 -3.96 23.57 3.44
C PRO A 97 -2.47 23.85 3.63
N GLY A 98 -1.62 22.92 3.19
CA GLY A 98 -0.16 23.02 3.27
C GLY A 98 0.44 22.68 4.65
N GLU A 99 -0.36 22.35 5.66
CA GLU A 99 0.17 21.92 6.96
C GLU A 99 0.67 20.47 6.95
N SER A 100 1.69 20.21 7.76
CA SER A 100 2.19 18.87 8.08
C SER A 100 2.16 18.61 9.57
N ASN A 101 1.79 17.40 9.97
CA ASN A 101 1.96 16.88 11.32
C ASN A 101 3.11 15.86 11.33
N SER A 102 4.19 16.18 12.03
CA SER A 102 5.32 15.27 12.24
C SER A 102 5.19 14.58 13.59
N GLN A 103 5.19 13.26 13.61
CA GLN A 103 5.22 12.42 14.80
C GLN A 103 6.24 11.29 14.63
N THR A 104 6.31 10.39 15.59
CA THR A 104 7.22 9.24 15.58
C THR A 104 6.52 7.96 16.02
N VAL A 105 6.97 6.84 15.48
CA VAL A 105 6.52 5.48 15.81
C VAL A 105 7.72 4.63 16.23
N SER A 106 7.48 3.50 16.92
CA SER A 106 8.57 2.53 17.13
C SER A 106 8.97 1.82 15.84
N GLY A 107 10.16 1.24 15.82
CA GLY A 107 10.60 0.35 14.75
C GLY A 107 9.69 -0.87 14.55
N ASP A 108 9.05 -1.40 15.60
CA ASP A 108 8.06 -2.50 15.51
C ASP A 108 6.60 -2.06 15.27
N TRP A 109 6.38 -0.80 14.89
CA TRP A 109 5.05 -0.28 14.65
C TRP A 109 4.38 -0.93 13.42
N ALA A 110 3.11 -1.30 13.56
CA ALA A 110 2.23 -1.59 12.43
C ALA A 110 0.92 -0.83 12.60
N GLY A 111 0.38 -0.33 11.50
CA GLY A 111 -0.78 0.54 11.53
C GLY A 111 -1.10 1.13 10.16
N ARG A 112 -2.07 2.05 10.16
CA ARG A 112 -2.59 2.68 8.94
C ARG A 112 -2.95 4.14 9.14
N VAL A 113 -2.78 4.91 8.08
CA VAL A 113 -3.05 6.35 8.00
C VAL A 113 -4.12 6.59 6.92
N TRP A 114 -5.12 7.41 7.23
CA TRP A 114 -6.13 7.84 6.26
C TRP A 114 -6.57 9.28 6.54
N ALA A 115 -7.26 9.90 5.58
CA ALA A 115 -7.82 11.24 5.73
C ALA A 115 -9.35 11.18 5.74
N ARG A 116 -9.94 12.00 6.61
CA ARG A 116 -11.37 12.21 6.74
C ARG A 116 -11.73 13.57 6.14
N THR A 117 -12.87 13.65 5.46
CA THR A 117 -13.26 14.83 4.68
C THR A 117 -14.66 15.33 5.05
N ASN A 118 -14.88 16.64 4.83
CA ASN A 118 -16.11 17.38 5.12
C ASN A 118 -16.72 16.99 6.47
N CYS A 119 -16.09 17.46 7.54
CA CYS A 119 -16.37 17.01 8.88
C CYS A 119 -16.76 18.14 9.84
N SER A 120 -17.58 17.79 10.84
CA SER A 120 -17.98 18.65 11.96
C SER A 120 -18.17 17.77 13.21
N PHE A 121 -17.38 18.02 14.26
CA PHE A 121 -17.54 17.31 15.54
C PHE A 121 -18.58 18.03 16.40
N PRO A 122 -19.77 17.46 16.65
CA PRO A 122 -20.76 18.07 17.52
C PRO A 122 -20.30 18.04 18.97
N THR A 123 -20.66 19.06 19.74
CA THR A 123 -20.38 19.15 21.19
C THR A 123 -21.41 18.40 22.05
N SER A 124 -22.41 17.77 21.43
CA SER A 124 -23.44 16.95 22.07
C SER A 124 -23.74 15.70 21.25
N GLU A 125 -24.23 14.65 21.92
CA GLU A 125 -24.47 13.30 21.39
C GLU A 125 -25.67 13.22 20.41
N GLN A 126 -25.84 14.16 19.47
CA GLN A 126 -26.74 13.94 18.34
C GLN A 126 -26.13 12.92 17.39
N GLY A 127 -26.81 11.78 17.21
CA GLY A 127 -26.32 10.70 16.36
C GLY A 127 -26.22 11.06 14.88
N GLY A 128 -25.06 10.80 14.30
CA GLY A 128 -24.73 10.96 12.89
C GLY A 128 -23.20 10.94 12.72
N ALA A 129 -22.67 10.51 11.57
CA ALA A 129 -21.22 10.54 11.35
C ALA A 129 -20.68 11.99 11.46
N ALA A 130 -19.54 12.18 12.11
CA ALA A 130 -18.93 13.51 12.21
C ALA A 130 -18.23 13.90 10.91
N CYS A 131 -17.80 12.92 10.10
CA CYS A 131 -17.19 13.10 8.79
C CYS A 131 -18.03 12.48 7.66
N ALA A 132 -18.01 13.11 6.48
CA ALA A 132 -18.66 12.55 5.29
C ALA A 132 -17.96 11.29 4.76
N THR A 133 -16.64 11.17 4.94
CA THR A 133 -15.86 9.97 4.62
C THR A 133 -14.79 9.68 5.67
N GLY A 134 -14.44 8.39 5.84
CA GLY A 134 -13.38 7.96 6.76
C GLY A 134 -13.69 8.13 8.26
N ASP A 135 -14.92 8.47 8.65
CA ASP A 135 -15.32 8.73 10.05
C ASP A 135 -14.86 7.59 10.99
N CYS A 136 -14.46 7.91 12.22
CA CYS A 136 -13.97 6.94 13.18
C CYS A 136 -14.78 7.02 14.48
N ASP A 137 -16.08 6.72 14.34
CA ASP A 137 -17.07 6.75 15.41
C ASP A 137 -17.19 8.14 16.07
N MET A 138 -17.32 9.18 15.22
CA MET A 138 -17.49 10.60 15.59
C MET A 138 -16.33 11.22 16.40
N CYS A 139 -15.22 10.50 16.59
CA CYS A 139 -14.14 10.89 17.48
C CYS A 139 -13.07 11.75 16.76
N PRO A 140 -12.62 12.88 17.33
CA PRO A 140 -11.45 13.62 16.83
C PRO A 140 -10.18 12.77 16.79
N GLU A 141 -10.00 11.97 17.84
CA GLU A 141 -8.87 11.06 18.08
C GLU A 141 -9.34 9.60 17.85
N CYS A 142 -9.00 9.02 16.69
CA CYS A 142 -9.54 7.73 16.26
C CYS A 142 -8.99 6.55 17.08
N GLN A 143 -9.89 5.83 17.77
CA GLN A 143 -9.57 4.58 18.47
C GLN A 143 -9.91 3.33 17.64
N SER A 144 -10.54 3.51 16.48
CA SER A 144 -11.12 2.46 15.64
C SER A 144 -10.74 2.64 14.17
N ALA A 145 -11.27 1.75 13.31
CA ALA A 145 -11.17 1.87 11.87
C ALA A 145 -11.90 3.12 11.35
N GLY A 146 -11.37 3.74 10.30
CA GLY A 146 -12.17 4.65 9.48
C GLY A 146 -13.28 3.87 8.77
N GLN A 147 -14.50 4.43 8.76
CA GLN A 147 -15.63 3.89 8.02
C GLN A 147 -15.42 4.13 6.52
N ALA A 148 -15.67 3.09 5.72
CA ALA A 148 -15.52 3.13 4.28
C ALA A 148 -16.51 4.15 3.63
N PRO A 149 -16.12 4.86 2.56
CA PRO A 149 -14.86 4.73 1.84
C PRO A 149 -13.71 5.48 2.51
N ALA A 150 -12.55 4.82 2.59
CA ALA A 150 -11.30 5.44 3.04
C ALA A 150 -10.13 4.89 2.22
N THR A 151 -9.40 5.78 1.53
CA THR A 151 -8.11 5.47 0.92
C THR A 151 -7.07 5.31 2.04
N LEU A 152 -6.38 4.18 2.11
CA LEU A 152 -5.44 3.88 3.19
C LEU A 152 -3.97 3.94 2.71
N ALA A 153 -3.09 4.37 3.61
CA ALA A 153 -1.66 4.06 3.57
C ALA A 153 -1.35 3.13 4.76
N GLU A 154 -0.93 1.90 4.47
CA GLU A 154 -0.75 0.83 5.47
C GLU A 154 0.73 0.49 5.65
N PHE A 155 1.14 0.12 6.87
CA PHE A 155 2.55 -0.07 7.23
C PHE A 155 2.76 -1.20 8.25
N THR A 156 3.88 -1.91 8.13
CA THR A 156 4.46 -2.81 9.13
C THR A 156 5.98 -2.59 9.15
N MET A 157 6.49 -1.89 10.16
CA MET A 157 7.85 -1.32 10.19
C MET A 157 8.94 -2.31 10.60
N SER A 158 8.59 -3.40 11.30
CA SER A 158 9.52 -4.49 11.62
C SER A 158 8.89 -5.83 11.28
N SER A 159 9.63 -6.60 10.49
CA SER A 159 9.56 -8.06 10.42
C SER A 159 10.77 -8.67 11.15
N ASP A 160 10.78 -10.00 11.30
CA ASP A 160 11.96 -10.77 11.75
C ASP A 160 13.20 -10.59 10.83
N THR A 161 12.99 -9.99 9.65
CA THR A 161 13.99 -9.77 8.60
C THR A 161 14.49 -8.31 8.51
N TYR A 162 14.11 -7.43 9.46
CA TYR A 162 14.45 -5.98 9.44
C TYR A 162 13.98 -5.25 8.18
N GLN A 163 12.85 -5.68 7.62
CA GLN A 163 12.20 -5.05 6.48
C GLN A 163 10.97 -4.26 6.95
N ALA A 164 10.73 -3.13 6.30
CA ALA A 164 9.47 -2.41 6.37
C ALA A 164 8.60 -2.79 5.17
N PHE A 165 7.36 -3.22 5.45
CA PHE A 165 6.31 -3.47 4.48
C PHE A 165 5.35 -2.30 4.48
N TYR A 166 4.92 -1.84 3.31
CA TYR A 166 3.95 -0.75 3.20
C TYR A 166 3.25 -0.78 1.85
N ASP A 167 2.09 -0.15 1.79
CA ASP A 167 1.27 -0.11 0.59
C ASP A 167 0.27 1.05 0.62
N LEU A 168 -0.31 1.30 -0.55
CA LEU A 168 -1.55 2.06 -0.70
C LEU A 168 -2.69 1.06 -0.90
N SER A 169 -3.83 1.31 -0.26
CA SER A 169 -4.91 0.33 -0.20
C SER A 169 -6.28 0.96 -0.46
N LEU A 170 -6.99 0.37 -1.42
CA LEU A 170 -8.36 0.67 -1.84
C LEU A 170 -9.34 -0.44 -1.38
N VAL A 171 -8.89 -1.34 -0.51
CA VAL A 171 -9.71 -2.45 0.04
C VAL A 171 -10.91 -1.91 0.81
N ASP A 172 -10.72 -0.81 1.54
CA ASP A 172 -11.76 -0.08 2.29
C ASP A 172 -12.36 1.10 1.47
N GLY A 173 -12.10 1.17 0.15
CA GLY A 173 -12.66 2.16 -0.76
C GLY A 173 -11.69 3.27 -1.17
N TYR A 174 -12.23 4.33 -1.77
CA TYR A 174 -11.48 5.52 -2.19
C TYR A 174 -12.23 6.80 -1.84
N ASN A 175 -11.56 7.76 -1.18
CA ASN A 175 -12.16 9.06 -0.82
C ASN A 175 -11.26 10.28 -1.09
N ILE A 176 -9.94 10.10 -1.18
CA ILE A 176 -8.97 11.18 -1.46
C ILE A 176 -7.70 10.56 -2.06
N PRO A 177 -7.01 11.22 -3.03
CA PRO A 177 -5.69 10.78 -3.46
C PRO A 177 -4.70 10.73 -2.31
N VAL A 178 -3.76 9.79 -2.39
CA VAL A 178 -2.71 9.62 -1.39
C VAL A 178 -1.41 9.21 -2.07
N GLY A 179 -0.28 9.61 -1.50
CA GLY A 179 1.02 9.04 -1.83
C GLY A 179 1.86 8.84 -0.58
N ILE A 180 2.83 7.93 -0.67
CA ILE A 180 3.81 7.67 0.39
C ILE A 180 5.18 8.14 -0.09
N ILE A 181 5.89 8.88 0.76
CA ILE A 181 7.30 9.24 0.57
C ILE A 181 8.10 8.49 1.63
N SER A 182 9.01 7.61 1.20
CA SER A 182 9.99 6.98 2.08
C SER A 182 11.03 8.01 2.54
N LEU A 183 11.24 8.11 3.86
CA LEU A 183 12.18 9.08 4.46
C LEU A 183 13.60 8.50 4.60
N LEU A 184 13.95 7.49 3.78
CA LEU A 184 15.29 6.89 3.71
C LEU A 184 16.43 7.93 3.56
N PRO A 185 16.29 9.03 2.77
CA PRO A 185 17.31 10.09 2.69
C PRO A 185 17.53 10.89 3.98
N GLN A 186 16.68 10.72 4.99
CA GLN A 186 16.76 11.41 6.29
C GLN A 186 17.23 10.47 7.42
N SER A 187 17.55 9.22 7.10
CA SER A 187 17.93 8.18 8.08
C SER A 187 19.31 8.37 8.72
N GLY A 188 20.20 9.15 8.11
CA GLY A 188 21.62 9.22 8.50
C GLY A 188 22.42 7.95 8.17
N ASN A 189 21.83 7.01 7.42
CA ASN A 189 22.46 5.77 6.99
C ASN A 189 22.67 5.79 5.47
N SER A 190 23.92 6.00 5.05
CA SER A 190 24.34 6.02 3.63
C SER A 190 23.88 4.82 2.79
N THR A 191 23.59 3.66 3.41
CA THR A 191 23.05 2.48 2.72
C THR A 191 21.58 2.65 2.32
N LEU A 192 20.81 3.34 3.17
CA LEU A 192 19.40 3.67 2.95
C LEU A 192 19.25 4.91 2.08
N GLU A 193 20.05 5.94 2.34
CA GLU A 193 20.13 7.18 1.54
C GLU A 193 20.49 6.89 0.06
N GLY A 194 21.23 5.81 -0.20
CA GLY A 194 21.56 5.36 -1.55
C GLY A 194 20.44 4.67 -2.33
N ILE A 195 19.24 4.51 -1.76
CA ILE A 195 18.08 3.90 -2.43
C ILE A 195 17.33 4.96 -3.26
N PRO A 196 17.22 4.79 -4.60
CA PRO A 196 16.50 5.74 -5.44
C PRO A 196 15.01 5.91 -5.04
N PRO A 197 14.53 7.15 -4.83
CA PRO A 197 13.17 7.42 -4.35
C PRO A 197 12.07 7.00 -5.34
N ASN A 198 12.39 6.93 -6.64
CA ASN A 198 11.45 6.47 -7.67
C ASN A 198 11.26 4.95 -7.70
N LEU A 199 11.91 4.20 -6.80
CA LEU A 199 11.60 2.80 -6.51
C LEU A 199 10.60 2.65 -5.36
N THR A 200 10.43 3.67 -4.51
CA THR A 200 9.86 3.46 -3.16
C THR A 200 8.69 4.38 -2.81
N ASN A 201 8.35 5.36 -3.66
CA ASN A 201 7.37 6.39 -3.34
C ASN A 201 6.09 6.28 -4.20
N PRO A 202 5.15 5.38 -3.86
CA PRO A 202 3.92 5.17 -4.63
C PRO A 202 2.91 6.32 -4.48
N VAL A 203 2.10 6.52 -5.51
CA VAL A 203 1.03 7.52 -5.57
C VAL A 203 -0.23 6.92 -6.19
N CYS A 204 -1.40 7.21 -5.61
CA CYS A 204 -2.71 6.80 -6.11
C CYS A 204 -3.64 8.02 -6.29
N ILE A 205 -4.00 8.32 -7.54
CA ILE A 205 -4.88 9.42 -7.94
C ILE A 205 -6.07 8.86 -8.74
N GLY A 206 -7.16 8.60 -8.02
CA GLY A 206 -8.46 8.21 -8.58
C GLY A 206 -9.45 9.36 -8.74
N THR A 207 -8.98 10.61 -8.76
CA THR A 207 -9.79 11.83 -8.89
C THR A 207 -9.42 12.57 -10.18
N SER A 208 -10.39 12.72 -11.08
CA SER A 208 -10.13 13.21 -12.45
C SER A 208 -9.64 14.67 -12.53
N SER A 209 -10.04 15.53 -11.58
CA SER A 209 -9.61 16.93 -11.48
C SER A 209 -8.16 17.12 -11.02
N LEU A 210 -7.53 16.05 -10.52
CA LEU A 210 -6.14 16.04 -10.04
C LEU A 210 -5.22 15.22 -10.94
N LEU A 211 -5.81 14.47 -11.89
CA LEU A 211 -5.09 13.66 -12.86
C LEU A 211 -4.48 14.55 -13.95
N ALA A 212 -3.15 14.59 -14.01
CA ALA A 212 -2.42 15.26 -15.08
C ALA A 212 -2.60 14.55 -16.44
N PRO A 213 -2.47 15.28 -17.57
CA PRO A 213 -2.65 14.70 -18.90
C PRO A 213 -1.74 13.52 -19.21
N VAL A 214 -2.14 12.67 -20.16
CA VAL A 214 -1.27 11.60 -20.68
C VAL A 214 -0.07 12.24 -21.39
N GLY A 215 1.12 11.69 -21.15
CA GLY A 215 2.40 12.25 -21.56
C GLY A 215 2.99 13.27 -20.59
N ASP A 216 2.25 13.67 -19.55
CA ASP A 216 2.81 14.47 -18.46
C ASP A 216 3.71 13.59 -17.58
N SER A 217 4.97 14.00 -17.46
CA SER A 217 5.98 13.40 -16.59
C SER A 217 6.21 14.21 -15.31
N SER A 218 5.42 15.28 -15.09
CA SER A 218 5.42 16.03 -13.85
C SER A 218 4.50 15.38 -12.82
N ASN A 219 5.03 15.26 -11.62
CA ASN A 219 4.31 14.96 -10.39
C ASN A 219 4.82 16.01 -9.38
N PRO A 220 4.02 16.48 -8.40
CA PRO A 220 4.58 17.18 -7.25
C PRO A 220 5.72 16.34 -6.66
N ASP A 221 6.79 16.94 -6.13
CA ASP A 221 8.00 16.21 -5.75
C ASP A 221 7.73 15.19 -4.62
N PHE A 222 7.37 13.96 -4.99
CA PHE A 222 7.27 12.78 -4.13
C PHE A 222 8.66 12.25 -3.77
N GLY A 223 9.52 13.14 -3.26
CA GLY A 223 10.95 12.88 -3.02
C GLY A 223 11.78 12.60 -4.28
N THR A 224 11.18 12.65 -5.48
CA THR A 224 11.84 12.43 -6.77
C THR A 224 12.39 13.71 -7.38
N ASN A 225 13.04 13.60 -8.55
CA ASN A 225 13.52 14.73 -9.34
C ASN A 225 13.83 14.28 -10.79
N SER A 226 14.34 15.17 -11.64
CA SER A 226 14.70 14.87 -13.03
C SER A 226 15.77 13.78 -13.21
N THR A 227 16.56 13.46 -12.18
CA THR A 227 17.50 12.33 -12.20
C THR A 227 16.80 11.01 -11.91
N PHE A 228 15.79 11.01 -11.03
CA PHE A 228 15.03 9.83 -10.63
C PHE A 228 13.52 10.07 -10.90
N PRO A 229 13.08 10.08 -12.17
CA PRO A 229 11.67 10.32 -12.50
C PRO A 229 10.79 9.14 -12.08
N LEU A 230 9.58 9.42 -11.59
CA LEU A 230 8.63 8.37 -11.23
C LEU A 230 8.17 7.57 -12.46
N PRO A 231 8.01 6.24 -12.32
CA PRO A 231 7.13 5.45 -13.17
C PRO A 231 5.67 5.88 -12.90
N LEU A 232 5.09 6.57 -13.87
CA LEU A 232 3.70 7.06 -13.85
C LEU A 232 2.90 6.27 -14.87
N ASP A 233 1.73 5.75 -14.50
CA ASP A 233 0.80 5.14 -15.45
C ASP A 233 0.39 6.14 -16.52
N GLN A 234 0.58 5.82 -17.80
CA GLN A 234 0.07 6.62 -18.93
C GLN A 234 -1.18 6.01 -19.59
N THR A 235 -1.70 4.89 -19.07
CA THR A 235 -2.80 4.15 -19.69
C THR A 235 -4.18 4.77 -19.41
N VAL A 236 -4.39 5.41 -18.24
CA VAL A 236 -5.68 6.00 -17.88
C VAL A 236 -5.88 7.43 -18.36
N THR A 237 -7.07 7.73 -18.88
CA THR A 237 -7.48 9.09 -19.26
C THR A 237 -8.31 9.75 -18.15
N SER A 238 -8.42 11.08 -18.14
CA SER A 238 -9.29 11.79 -17.20
C SER A 238 -10.76 11.36 -17.31
N SER A 239 -11.21 10.97 -18.52
CA SER A 239 -12.54 10.39 -18.74
C SER A 239 -12.67 9.00 -18.08
N PHE A 240 -11.67 8.13 -18.20
CA PHE A 240 -11.66 6.86 -17.48
C PHE A 240 -11.69 7.09 -15.95
N VAL A 241 -10.89 8.01 -15.43
CA VAL A 241 -10.84 8.33 -13.98
C VAL A 241 -12.12 9.05 -13.50
N GLN A 242 -12.91 9.68 -14.37
CA GLN A 242 -14.25 10.16 -13.98
C GLN A 242 -15.26 9.00 -13.86
N ASN A 243 -15.06 7.90 -14.59
CA ASN A 243 -16.01 6.80 -14.74
C ASN A 243 -15.62 5.48 -14.04
N TRP A 244 -14.42 5.39 -13.43
CA TRP A 244 -13.88 4.13 -12.91
C TRP A 244 -14.73 3.52 -11.79
N CYS A 245 -15.32 4.37 -10.93
CA CYS A 245 -16.14 3.94 -9.81
C CYS A 245 -17.55 3.50 -10.27
N PRO A 246 -17.93 2.22 -10.11
CA PRO A 246 -19.24 1.71 -10.50
C PRO A 246 -20.39 2.43 -9.77
N TRP A 247 -21.49 2.74 -10.46
CA TRP A 247 -22.65 3.47 -9.88
C TRP A 247 -23.12 3.00 -8.50
N PRO A 248 -23.29 1.68 -8.22
CA PRO A 248 -23.81 1.24 -6.92
C PRO A 248 -22.87 1.53 -5.74
N LEU A 249 -21.63 1.90 -6.02
CA LEU A 249 -20.53 2.10 -5.07
C LEU A 249 -20.20 3.57 -4.83
N GLN A 250 -20.69 4.48 -5.67
CA GLN A 250 -20.63 5.92 -5.42
C GLN A 250 -21.46 6.28 -4.18
N LEU A 251 -20.98 7.23 -3.37
CA LEU A 251 -21.76 7.75 -2.23
C LEU A 251 -22.90 8.65 -2.70
N ASP A 252 -22.60 9.56 -3.62
CA ASP A 252 -23.56 10.56 -4.14
C ASP A 252 -23.85 10.32 -5.63
N PRO A 253 -24.45 9.18 -6.02
CA PRO A 253 -24.72 8.91 -7.42
C PRO A 253 -25.80 9.90 -7.94
N PRO A 254 -25.66 10.43 -9.18
CA PRO A 254 -26.55 11.41 -9.75
C PRO A 254 -27.96 10.84 -9.95
N GLU A 255 -28.93 11.73 -10.07
CA GLU A 255 -30.33 11.32 -10.22
C GLU A 255 -30.53 10.41 -11.44
N LYS A 256 -31.30 9.33 -11.22
CA LYS A 256 -31.60 8.35 -12.26
C LYS A 256 -32.57 8.95 -13.28
N PRO A 257 -32.29 8.89 -14.60
CA PRO A 257 -33.24 9.33 -15.61
C PRO A 257 -34.55 8.54 -15.59
N GLY A 258 -35.67 9.19 -15.92
CA GLY A 258 -36.95 8.53 -16.19
C GLY A 258 -37.50 7.73 -15.00
N ASP A 259 -37.81 6.44 -15.24
CA ASP A 259 -38.51 5.54 -14.31
C ASP A 259 -37.67 5.06 -13.10
N GLY A 260 -36.63 5.80 -12.70
CA GLY A 260 -35.81 5.45 -11.54
C GLY A 260 -34.88 4.25 -11.77
N VAL A 261 -34.50 3.99 -13.02
CA VAL A 261 -33.52 2.97 -13.45
C VAL A 261 -32.42 3.65 -14.26
N TYR A 262 -31.15 3.29 -14.02
CA TYR A 262 -30.07 3.76 -14.89
C TYR A 262 -30.21 3.07 -16.26
N PRO A 263 -30.40 3.80 -17.38
CA PRO A 263 -30.33 3.21 -18.71
C PRO A 263 -28.96 2.58 -18.92
N TYR A 264 -28.92 1.42 -19.59
CA TYR A 264 -27.69 0.74 -19.94
C TYR A 264 -27.57 0.63 -21.48
N PRO A 265 -26.43 1.02 -22.09
CA PRO A 265 -25.25 1.61 -21.46
C PRO A 265 -25.52 3.03 -20.94
N ASP A 266 -24.85 3.38 -19.84
CA ASP A 266 -25.07 4.58 -19.02
C ASP A 266 -24.26 5.82 -19.45
N ASP A 267 -23.59 5.73 -20.60
CA ASP A 267 -22.54 6.63 -21.09
C ASP A 267 -22.95 8.11 -21.26
N ASN A 268 -24.26 8.40 -21.26
CA ASN A 268 -24.81 9.75 -21.48
C ASN A 268 -25.16 10.50 -20.17
N ILE A 269 -24.97 9.90 -18.99
CA ILE A 269 -25.27 10.54 -17.70
C ILE A 269 -24.01 11.22 -17.16
N GLN A 270 -24.08 12.54 -16.92
CA GLN A 270 -22.95 13.26 -16.33
C GLN A 270 -22.68 12.78 -14.89
N ARG A 271 -21.49 12.24 -14.67
CA ARG A 271 -20.95 11.99 -13.33
C ARG A 271 -20.44 13.30 -12.71
N PRO A 272 -20.57 13.48 -11.38
CA PRO A 272 -19.80 14.51 -10.68
C PRO A 272 -18.30 14.31 -10.94
N ILE A 273 -17.54 15.41 -10.94
CA ILE A 273 -16.09 15.39 -11.24
C ILE A 273 -15.31 14.52 -10.25
N PHE A 274 -15.80 14.45 -9.01
CA PHE A 274 -15.30 13.59 -7.95
C PHE A 274 -16.48 12.96 -7.18
N ASN A 275 -16.35 11.69 -6.78
CA ASN A 275 -17.30 10.98 -5.92
C ASN A 275 -16.53 9.91 -5.12
N PRO A 276 -16.62 9.86 -3.78
CA PRO A 276 -16.04 8.78 -3.01
C PRO A 276 -16.64 7.42 -3.42
N CYS A 277 -15.79 6.40 -3.51
CA CYS A 277 -16.14 5.09 -4.03
C CYS A 277 -15.98 4.01 -2.95
N LEU A 278 -17.09 3.43 -2.51
CA LEU A 278 -17.10 2.25 -1.64
C LEU A 278 -16.44 1.06 -2.35
N SER A 279 -15.70 0.23 -1.61
CA SER A 279 -15.31 -1.06 -2.13
C SER A 279 -16.50 -2.02 -2.23
N ALA A 280 -16.37 -3.07 -3.03
CA ALA A 280 -17.38 -4.13 -3.12
C ALA A 280 -17.63 -4.82 -1.76
N CYS A 281 -16.61 -4.92 -0.90
CA CYS A 281 -16.79 -5.43 0.47
C CYS A 281 -17.62 -4.44 1.29
N ALA A 282 -17.20 -3.17 1.35
CA ALA A 282 -17.87 -2.13 2.12
C ALA A 282 -19.35 -1.97 1.76
N LYS A 283 -19.71 -2.03 0.47
CA LYS A 283 -21.11 -1.88 0.04
C LYS A 283 -22.00 -3.07 0.39
N TRP A 284 -21.49 -4.29 0.22
CA TRP A 284 -22.34 -5.49 0.19
C TRP A 284 -22.12 -6.46 1.35
N ASN A 285 -21.01 -6.36 2.07
CA ASN A 285 -20.61 -7.25 3.18
C ASN A 285 -20.81 -8.75 2.86
N LYS A 286 -20.42 -9.17 1.65
CA LYS A 286 -20.52 -10.59 1.21
C LYS A 286 -19.14 -11.23 1.22
N ALA A 287 -19.09 -12.47 1.68
CA ALA A 287 -17.87 -13.28 1.79
C ALA A 287 -16.98 -13.25 0.54
N LYS A 288 -17.58 -13.32 -0.66
CA LYS A 288 -16.86 -13.26 -1.95
C LYS A 288 -16.21 -11.90 -2.31
N TYR A 289 -16.60 -10.82 -1.65
CA TYR A 289 -16.02 -9.48 -1.85
C TYR A 289 -15.09 -9.09 -0.71
N CYS A 290 -15.35 -9.58 0.50
CA CYS A 290 -14.52 -9.37 1.69
C CYS A 290 -13.46 -10.47 1.89
N CYS A 291 -13.38 -11.45 0.99
CA CYS A 291 -12.49 -12.61 1.06
C CYS A 291 -12.53 -13.36 2.40
N THR A 292 -13.74 -13.70 2.86
CA THR A 292 -13.97 -14.42 4.13
C THR A 292 -14.66 -15.77 3.92
N GLY A 293 -14.65 -16.62 4.95
CA GLY A 293 -15.28 -17.94 4.90
C GLY A 293 -14.74 -18.81 3.78
N ASN A 294 -15.61 -19.29 2.88
CA ASN A 294 -15.22 -20.10 1.72
C ASN A 294 -14.42 -19.33 0.65
N HIS A 295 -14.21 -18.02 0.83
CA HIS A 295 -13.37 -17.16 -0.01
C HIS A 295 -12.11 -16.67 0.73
N ALA A 296 -11.73 -17.32 1.84
CA ALA A 296 -10.60 -16.94 2.69
C ALA A 296 -9.22 -17.45 2.17
N SER A 297 -9.05 -17.58 0.85
CA SER A 297 -7.76 -17.82 0.20
C SER A 297 -7.66 -17.12 -1.16
N PRO A 298 -6.44 -16.82 -1.66
CA PRO A 298 -6.25 -16.27 -3.01
C PRO A 298 -6.85 -17.14 -4.12
N SER A 299 -6.86 -18.46 -3.96
CA SER A 299 -7.47 -19.39 -4.91
C SER A 299 -9.00 -19.38 -4.93
N THR A 300 -9.65 -18.77 -3.94
CA THR A 300 -11.11 -18.80 -3.76
C THR A 300 -11.77 -17.43 -3.77
N CYS A 301 -11.03 -16.34 -3.54
CA CYS A 301 -11.52 -14.97 -3.74
C CYS A 301 -11.06 -14.42 -5.09
N SER A 302 -11.99 -14.19 -6.02
CA SER A 302 -11.68 -13.57 -7.31
C SER A 302 -11.89 -12.06 -7.26
N PRO A 303 -11.11 -11.27 -8.03
CA PRO A 303 -11.36 -9.85 -8.22
C PRO A 303 -12.81 -9.56 -8.65
N SER A 304 -13.36 -8.48 -8.09
CA SER A 304 -14.66 -7.92 -8.45
C SER A 304 -14.54 -6.85 -9.53
N MET A 305 -15.67 -6.43 -10.12
CA MET A 305 -15.68 -5.26 -11.03
C MET A 305 -15.10 -4.00 -10.37
N TYR A 306 -15.30 -3.79 -9.07
CA TYR A 306 -14.68 -2.69 -8.34
C TYR A 306 -13.16 -2.79 -8.37
N SER A 307 -12.62 -3.92 -7.91
CA SER A 307 -11.17 -4.09 -7.75
C SER A 307 -10.45 -4.08 -9.09
N THR A 308 -11.04 -4.67 -10.14
CA THR A 308 -10.49 -4.61 -11.51
C THR A 308 -10.41 -3.17 -12.06
N GLN A 309 -11.33 -2.27 -11.69
CA GLN A 309 -11.25 -0.86 -12.10
C GLN A 309 -10.31 -0.07 -11.19
N ALA A 310 -10.39 -0.27 -9.87
CA ALA A 310 -9.48 0.33 -8.88
C ALA A 310 -8.00 0.05 -9.21
N LYS A 311 -7.68 -1.18 -9.64
CA LYS A 311 -6.32 -1.57 -10.02
C LYS A 311 -5.80 -0.91 -11.31
N LYS A 312 -6.68 -0.55 -12.25
CA LYS A 312 -6.28 0.25 -13.42
C LYS A 312 -5.98 1.70 -13.04
N VAL A 313 -6.73 2.24 -12.08
CA VAL A 313 -6.60 3.64 -11.62
C VAL A 313 -5.36 3.83 -10.75
N CYS A 314 -5.06 2.87 -9.88
CA CYS A 314 -3.89 2.87 -9.01
C CYS A 314 -3.16 1.52 -9.12
N PRO A 315 -2.29 1.34 -10.13
CA PRO A 315 -1.60 0.07 -10.38
C PRO A 315 -0.76 -0.43 -9.22
N ASP A 316 -0.12 0.45 -8.45
CA ASP A 316 0.68 0.10 -7.28
C ASP A 316 -0.14 -0.10 -5.97
N ALA A 317 -1.47 0.04 -6.01
CA ALA A 317 -2.33 -0.06 -4.82
C ALA A 317 -3.11 -1.38 -4.73
N TYR A 318 -3.39 -1.83 -3.50
CA TYR A 318 -4.27 -2.98 -3.24
C TYR A 318 -5.69 -2.68 -3.68
N SER A 319 -6.22 -3.45 -4.63
CA SER A 319 -7.60 -3.31 -5.09
C SER A 319 -8.61 -4.22 -4.35
N TYR A 320 -8.12 -5.29 -3.71
CA TYR A 320 -8.86 -6.22 -2.87
C TYR A 320 -7.88 -7.02 -1.97
N ALA A 321 -8.39 -7.81 -1.02
CA ALA A 321 -7.58 -8.42 0.04
C ALA A 321 -6.48 -9.42 -0.40
N TYR A 322 -6.48 -9.91 -1.65
CA TYR A 322 -5.43 -10.80 -2.19
C TYR A 322 -4.76 -10.21 -3.45
N ASP A 323 -4.54 -8.90 -3.46
CA ASP A 323 -3.79 -8.19 -4.51
C ASP A 323 -2.30 -8.00 -4.14
N ASP A 324 -1.70 -8.99 -3.48
CA ASP A 324 -0.40 -8.88 -2.81
C ASP A 324 0.78 -8.60 -3.76
N GLN A 325 0.96 -9.47 -4.76
CA GLN A 325 2.15 -9.49 -5.63
C GLN A 325 2.36 -8.22 -6.46
N THR A 326 1.35 -7.36 -6.57
CA THR A 326 1.39 -6.12 -7.36
C THR A 326 1.02 -4.87 -6.56
N SER A 327 1.02 -4.95 -5.22
CA SER A 327 0.65 -3.82 -4.35
C SER A 327 1.56 -3.62 -3.14
N THR A 328 2.30 -4.65 -2.69
CA THR A 328 3.19 -4.54 -1.53
C THR A 328 4.55 -3.97 -1.91
N PHE A 329 4.99 -2.93 -1.19
CA PHE A 329 6.39 -2.48 -1.19
C PHE A 329 7.13 -3.07 0.00
N ILE A 330 8.39 -3.47 -0.22
CA ILE A 330 9.26 -4.03 0.80
C ILE A 330 10.61 -3.34 0.69
N ILE A 331 10.99 -2.60 1.73
CA ILE A 331 12.26 -1.86 1.80
C ILE A 331 12.99 -2.18 3.10
N PRO A 332 14.30 -1.87 3.22
CA PRO A 332 15.02 -2.02 4.48
C PRO A 332 14.50 -1.00 5.50
N GLN A 333 14.36 -1.43 6.76
CA GLN A 333 13.90 -0.57 7.86
C GLN A 333 14.92 0.55 8.16
N GLY A 334 14.43 1.73 8.57
CA GLY A 334 15.27 2.79 9.16
C GLY A 334 14.99 4.23 8.69
N GLY A 335 14.26 4.41 7.58
CA GLY A 335 13.92 5.75 7.09
C GLY A 335 12.76 6.42 7.84
N GLY A 336 11.71 5.65 8.15
CA GLY A 336 10.39 6.23 8.42
C GLY A 336 9.72 6.71 7.12
N PHE A 337 8.56 7.36 7.24
CA PHE A 337 7.69 7.66 6.11
C PHE A 337 6.94 8.99 6.25
N GLU A 338 6.52 9.53 5.11
CA GLU A 338 5.55 10.60 5.01
C GLU A 338 4.34 10.14 4.19
N VAL A 339 3.14 10.44 4.66
CA VAL A 339 1.88 10.27 3.92
C VAL A 339 1.42 11.64 3.45
N VAL A 340 1.31 11.82 2.13
CA VAL A 340 0.82 13.06 1.52
C VAL A 340 -0.58 12.82 0.98
N PHE A 341 -1.55 13.60 1.47
CA PHE A 341 -2.91 13.61 0.97
C PHE A 341 -3.09 14.66 -0.12
N TYR A 342 -3.94 14.33 -1.10
CA TYR A 342 -4.23 15.17 -2.27
C TYR A 342 -3.06 15.45 -3.25
N PRO A 343 -2.21 14.47 -3.62
CA PRO A 343 -1.41 14.58 -4.84
C PRO A 343 -2.24 15.05 -6.04
N SER A 344 -1.71 16.02 -6.79
CA SER A 344 -1.94 16.12 -8.22
C SER A 344 -0.92 15.26 -8.98
N GLY A 345 -1.09 15.09 -10.29
CA GLY A 345 -0.17 14.32 -11.14
C GLY A 345 -0.80 13.01 -11.62
N ARG A 346 -0.06 11.90 -11.60
CA ARG A 346 -0.57 10.59 -12.07
C ARG A 346 -0.22 9.47 -11.08
N SER A 347 -1.06 8.43 -11.05
CA SER A 347 -0.79 7.23 -10.24
C SER A 347 0.50 6.55 -10.70
N THR A 348 1.22 5.92 -9.77
CA THR A 348 2.47 5.22 -10.09
C THR A 348 2.24 3.78 -10.58
N ASN A 349 3.20 3.28 -11.34
CA ASN A 349 3.30 1.86 -11.76
C ASN A 349 4.70 1.28 -11.49
N ILE A 350 5.26 1.65 -10.33
CA ILE A 350 6.59 1.27 -9.87
C ILE A 350 6.75 -0.24 -9.77
N LEU A 351 5.75 -0.98 -9.27
CA LEU A 351 5.85 -2.44 -9.08
C LEU A 351 5.91 -3.18 -10.43
N ALA A 352 5.21 -2.69 -11.45
CA ALA A 352 5.32 -3.21 -12.82
C ALA A 352 6.66 -2.84 -13.51
N THR A 353 7.15 -1.63 -13.25
CA THR A 353 8.37 -1.10 -13.86
C THR A 353 9.63 -1.71 -13.23
N PHE A 354 9.70 -1.76 -11.89
CA PHE A 354 10.87 -2.06 -11.08
C PHE A 354 10.70 -3.25 -10.11
N GLY A 355 9.66 -4.09 -10.25
CA GLY A 355 9.39 -5.21 -9.34
C GLY A 355 10.54 -6.21 -9.17
N ASP A 356 11.38 -6.41 -10.20
CA ASP A 356 12.60 -7.23 -10.08
C ASP A 356 13.66 -6.57 -9.19
N GLN A 357 13.83 -5.26 -9.32
CA GLN A 357 14.73 -4.45 -8.49
C GLN A 357 14.24 -4.41 -7.05
N LEU A 358 12.94 -4.26 -6.81
CA LEU A 358 12.38 -4.25 -5.45
C LEU A 358 12.49 -5.61 -4.75
N ARG A 359 12.27 -6.72 -5.47
CA ARG A 359 12.56 -8.07 -4.93
C ARG A 359 14.02 -8.23 -4.53
N GLN A 360 14.96 -7.74 -5.34
CA GLN A 360 16.37 -7.74 -4.99
C GLN A 360 16.66 -6.83 -3.78
N LEU A 361 16.09 -5.62 -3.72
CA LEU A 361 16.30 -4.66 -2.63
C LEU A 361 15.88 -5.23 -1.28
N ALA A 362 14.72 -5.90 -1.25
CA ALA A 362 14.24 -6.61 -0.08
C ALA A 362 15.23 -7.71 0.37
N GLN A 363 15.82 -8.46 -0.57
CA GLN A 363 16.78 -9.54 -0.28
C GLN A 363 18.17 -9.03 0.15
N THR A 364 18.65 -7.91 -0.41
CA THR A 364 20.00 -7.41 -0.18
C THR A 364 20.11 -6.41 0.97
N GLY A 365 19.01 -5.75 1.34
CA GLY A 365 19.00 -4.66 2.32
C GLY A 365 19.60 -3.34 1.80
N HIS A 366 19.97 -3.26 0.52
CA HIS A 366 20.67 -2.10 -0.06
C HIS A 366 20.48 -2.00 -1.58
N ALA A 367 20.55 -0.79 -2.13
CA ALA A 367 20.48 -0.56 -3.57
C ALA A 367 21.69 -1.15 -4.30
N THR A 368 21.46 -2.05 -5.25
CA THR A 368 22.54 -2.64 -6.05
C THR A 368 22.97 -1.68 -7.17
N ARG A 369 24.15 -1.92 -7.75
CA ARG A 369 24.68 -1.14 -8.88
C ARG A 369 23.73 -1.13 -10.09
N ASP A 370 22.96 -2.21 -10.28
CA ASP A 370 21.98 -2.29 -11.36
C ASP A 370 20.74 -1.43 -11.09
N MET A 371 20.29 -1.33 -9.83
CA MET A 371 19.20 -0.42 -9.43
C MET A 371 19.59 1.03 -9.67
N VAL A 372 20.75 1.45 -9.15
CA VAL A 372 21.25 2.83 -9.29
C VAL A 372 21.50 3.19 -10.77
N ARG A 373 21.82 2.21 -11.62
CA ARG A 373 21.97 2.40 -13.08
C ARG A 373 20.63 2.48 -13.82
N ILE A 374 19.61 1.74 -13.40
CA ILE A 374 18.34 1.62 -14.15
C ILE A 374 17.27 2.61 -13.68
N ALA A 375 17.26 2.96 -12.40
CA ALA A 375 16.36 3.95 -11.80
C ALA A 375 16.36 5.31 -12.53
N PRO A 376 17.49 5.90 -12.98
CA PRO A 376 17.48 7.15 -13.73
C PRO A 376 17.13 7.02 -15.22
N ASN A 377 16.90 5.80 -15.73
CA ASN A 377 16.72 5.58 -17.16
C ASN A 377 15.26 5.81 -17.60
N ALA A 378 14.92 7.06 -17.90
CA ALA A 378 13.60 7.46 -18.41
C ALA A 378 13.15 6.72 -19.70
N THR A 379 14.06 6.15 -20.48
CA THR A 379 13.72 5.33 -21.66
C THR A 379 13.36 3.90 -21.27
N TYR A 380 13.97 3.35 -20.22
CA TYR A 380 13.54 2.08 -19.63
C TYR A 380 12.14 2.20 -19.01
N ILE A 381 11.91 3.26 -18.23
CA ILE A 381 10.63 3.53 -17.57
C ILE A 381 9.51 3.63 -18.62
N ARG A 382 9.65 4.52 -19.62
CA ARG A 382 8.64 4.66 -20.69
C ARG A 382 8.39 3.36 -21.45
N LYS A 383 9.44 2.61 -21.80
CA LYS A 383 9.27 1.31 -22.50
C LYS A 383 8.52 0.27 -21.66
N LYS A 384 8.66 0.31 -20.33
CA LYS A 384 7.92 -0.57 -19.40
C LYS A 384 6.45 -0.18 -19.30
N ASP A 385 6.18 1.11 -19.28
CA ASP A 385 4.84 1.70 -19.28
C ASP A 385 4.12 1.46 -20.63
N ASP A 386 4.77 1.70 -21.78
CA ASP A 386 4.25 1.37 -23.13
C ASP A 386 3.90 -0.13 -23.29
N ALA A 387 4.55 -1.01 -22.52
CA ALA A 387 4.31 -2.45 -22.52
C ALA A 387 3.13 -2.86 -21.61
N ALA A 388 2.66 -1.98 -20.73
CA ALA A 388 1.39 -2.13 -20.04
C ALA A 388 0.27 -1.79 -21.04
N VAL A 389 -0.23 -2.83 -21.71
CA VAL A 389 -1.15 -2.73 -22.84
C VAL A 389 -2.29 -1.73 -22.58
N PRO A 390 -2.43 -0.65 -23.37
CA PRO A 390 -3.59 0.22 -23.26
C PRO A 390 -4.85 -0.60 -23.59
N VAL A 391 -5.90 -0.42 -22.81
CA VAL A 391 -7.20 -1.07 -23.04
C VAL A 391 -7.82 -0.47 -24.30
N SER A 392 -7.43 -0.98 -25.45
CA SER A 392 -8.07 -0.66 -26.72
C SER A 392 -9.48 -1.22 -26.73
N GLU A 393 -10.44 -0.37 -27.09
CA GLU A 393 -11.78 -0.85 -27.41
C GLU A 393 -11.71 -1.94 -28.49
N PRO A 394 -12.59 -2.95 -28.45
CA PRO A 394 -12.60 -4.00 -29.46
C PRO A 394 -12.80 -3.35 -30.83
N SER A 395 -11.81 -3.53 -31.72
CA SER A 395 -11.86 -2.92 -33.04
C SER A 395 -13.16 -3.32 -33.76
N PRO A 396 -13.77 -2.41 -34.57
CA PRO A 396 -15.00 -2.73 -35.29
C PRO A 396 -14.82 -3.96 -36.21
N SER A 397 -13.59 -4.26 -36.61
CA SER A 397 -13.18 -5.48 -37.32
C SER A 397 -13.43 -6.77 -36.52
N LEU A 398 -13.16 -6.79 -35.20
CA LEU A 398 -13.46 -7.95 -34.35
C LEU A 398 -14.97 -8.10 -34.13
N ILE A 399 -15.70 -7.00 -33.94
CA ILE A 399 -17.15 -7.02 -33.78
C ILE A 399 -17.81 -7.58 -35.05
N ALA A 400 -17.37 -7.11 -36.23
CA ALA A 400 -17.82 -7.64 -37.52
C ALA A 400 -17.53 -9.14 -37.68
N LEU A 401 -16.35 -9.62 -37.24
CA LEU A 401 -15.99 -11.03 -37.31
C LEU A 401 -16.88 -11.91 -36.40
N VAL A 402 -17.16 -11.46 -35.18
CA VAL A 402 -18.03 -12.18 -34.22
C VAL A 402 -19.48 -12.19 -34.71
N VAL A 403 -19.99 -11.08 -35.24
CA VAL A 403 -21.32 -11.01 -35.86
C VAL A 403 -21.42 -11.93 -37.08
N PHE A 404 -20.39 -11.96 -37.93
CA PHE A 404 -20.36 -12.84 -39.11
C PHE A 404 -20.33 -14.32 -38.71
N LEU A 405 -19.53 -14.70 -37.72
CA LEU A 405 -19.49 -16.07 -37.18
C LEU A 405 -20.81 -16.48 -36.53
N LEU A 406 -21.47 -15.59 -35.78
CA LEU A 406 -22.82 -15.84 -35.25
C LEU A 406 -23.85 -16.01 -36.36
N TRP A 407 -23.77 -15.22 -37.43
CA TRP A 407 -24.69 -15.32 -38.58
C TRP A 407 -24.51 -16.65 -39.34
N VAL A 408 -23.27 -17.09 -39.53
CA VAL A 408 -22.95 -18.41 -40.12
C VAL A 408 -23.44 -19.55 -39.22
N CYS A 409 -23.26 -19.47 -37.90
CA CYS A 409 -23.72 -20.50 -36.97
C CYS A 409 -25.25 -20.56 -36.78
N LEU A 410 -25.98 -19.49 -37.08
CA LEU A 410 -27.44 -19.42 -36.98
C LEU A 410 -28.17 -19.62 -38.32
N GLY A 411 -27.46 -19.57 -39.45
CA GLY A 411 -28.03 -19.68 -40.79
C GLY A 411 -28.52 -21.08 -41.19
N ASP A 412 -28.11 -22.13 -40.48
CA ASP A 412 -28.33 -23.54 -40.88
C ASP A 412 -29.58 -24.21 -40.26
N VAL A 413 -30.47 -23.44 -39.62
CA VAL A 413 -31.69 -23.96 -38.94
C VAL A 413 -32.97 -23.68 -39.74
N GLY A 414 -32.88 -23.65 -41.08
CA GLY A 414 -33.89 -23.04 -41.95
C GLY A 414 -34.46 -23.88 -43.10
N ALA A 415 -34.39 -25.22 -43.09
CA ALA A 415 -34.81 -26.03 -44.26
C ALA A 415 -35.30 -27.47 -44.00
N VAL A 416 -36.16 -27.73 -42.99
CA VAL A 416 -36.92 -29.01 -42.93
C VAL A 416 -38.36 -28.81 -42.42
N PHE A 417 -39.27 -28.41 -43.31
CA PHE A 417 -40.71 -28.73 -43.22
C PHE A 417 -41.34 -28.64 -44.63
N SER A 418 -41.70 -29.81 -45.16
CA SER A 418 -42.62 -30.06 -46.29
C SER A 418 -43.41 -31.33 -45.97
#